data_AF-A0AA96CU57-F1
#
_entry.id   AF-A0AA96CU57-F1
#
_cell.length_a   1.000
_cell.length_b   1.000
_cell.length_c   1.000
_cell.angle_alpha   90.00
_cell.angle_beta   90.00
_cell.angle_gamma   90.00
#
_symmetry.space_group_name_H-M   'P 1'
#
loop_
_entity.id
_entity.type
_entity.pdbx_description
1 polymer ?
#
loop_
_entity_poly.entity_id
_entity_poly.type
_entity_poly.pdbx_seq_one_letter_code
_entity_poly.pdbx_strand_id
1 'polypeptide(L)'
;MKKIDLKISKELLSEVFKLNICEAYIENNNLYFDMGLPLIQRINLYEFAFKCKEWALKKEFIVHSSPTQKIECTAIAQNFNMNHSYYGQNQFYALTEIEAIIKACEWILENSK
;
A
#
# COMPACT_ATOMS: atom_id res chain seq x y z
N MET A 1 -20.36 -9.25 -5.10
CA MET A 1 -19.00 -8.96 -4.60
C MET A 1 -19.08 -7.81 -3.60
N LYS A 2 -18.52 -7.96 -2.39
CA LYS A 2 -18.46 -6.84 -1.44
C LYS A 2 -17.61 -5.72 -2.03
N LYS A 3 -18.11 -4.48 -1.94
CA LYS A 3 -17.40 -3.29 -2.38
C LYS A 3 -16.17 -3.12 -1.49
N ILE A 4 -15.00 -3.16 -2.09
CA ILE A 4 -13.72 -2.85 -1.44
C ILE A 4 -13.76 -1.34 -1.13
N ASP A 5 -13.73 -0.98 0.15
CA ASP A 5 -13.60 0.42 0.59
C ASP A 5 -12.10 0.75 0.79
N LEU A 6 -11.35 0.59 -0.30
CA LEU A 6 -9.92 0.82 -0.33
C LEU A 6 -9.67 2.23 -0.87
N LYS A 7 -9.12 3.09 -0.01
CA LYS A 7 -8.63 4.40 -0.40
C LYS A 7 -7.12 4.33 -0.57
N ILE A 8 -6.64 4.75 -1.73
CA ILE A 8 -5.22 4.89 -2.05
C ILE A 8 -4.98 6.39 -2.26
N SER A 9 -4.01 6.96 -1.56
CA SER A 9 -3.64 8.36 -1.72
C SER A 9 -2.87 8.57 -3.03
N LYS A 10 -3.04 9.74 -3.64
CA LYS A 10 -2.24 10.11 -4.83
C LYS A 10 -0.77 10.28 -4.46
N GLU A 11 -0.49 10.64 -3.21
CA GLU A 11 0.84 10.80 -2.65
C GLU A 11 1.57 9.45 -2.58
N LEU A 12 0.90 8.39 -2.13
CA LEU A 12 1.48 7.04 -2.16
C LEU A 12 1.76 6.59 -3.59
N LEU A 13 0.82 6.80 -4.51
CA LEU A 13 1.02 6.48 -5.92
C LEU A 13 2.21 7.23 -6.52
N SER A 14 2.28 8.53 -6.24
CA SER A 14 3.37 9.38 -6.71
C SER A 14 4.72 8.91 -6.17
N GLU A 15 4.77 8.52 -4.89
CA GLU A 15 5.99 8.03 -4.26
C GLU A 15 6.44 6.65 -4.76
N VAL A 16 5.49 5.73 -4.99
CA VAL A 16 5.76 4.36 -5.47
C VAL A 16 6.22 4.37 -6.92
N PHE A 17 5.54 5.14 -7.78
CA PHE A 17 5.85 5.18 -9.21
C PHE A 17 6.90 6.24 -9.60
N LYS A 18 7.20 7.19 -8.69
CA LYS A 18 8.03 8.38 -9.00
C LYS A 18 7.44 9.23 -10.13
N LEU A 19 6.13 9.42 -10.07
CA LEU A 19 5.34 10.17 -11.06
C LEU A 19 4.49 11.23 -10.35
N ASN A 20 4.06 12.26 -11.08
CA ASN A 20 3.12 13.24 -10.56
C ASN A 20 1.69 12.79 -10.86
N ILE A 21 0.98 12.30 -9.85
CA ILE A 21 -0.38 11.79 -10.00
C ILE A 21 -1.41 12.89 -9.75
N CYS A 22 -2.25 13.16 -10.74
CA CYS A 22 -3.32 14.13 -10.65
C CYS A 22 -4.54 13.54 -9.93
N GLU A 23 -5.01 12.40 -10.43
CA GLU A 23 -6.21 11.70 -9.96
C GLU A 23 -6.02 10.19 -10.03
N ALA A 24 -6.75 9.46 -9.18
CA ALA A 24 -6.77 8.00 -9.20
C ALA A 24 -8.11 7.44 -8.71
N TYR A 25 -8.52 6.30 -9.27
CA TYR A 25 -9.73 5.59 -8.87
C TYR A 25 -9.58 4.07 -9.06
N ILE A 26 -10.40 3.31 -8.34
CA ILE A 26 -10.38 1.85 -8.38
C ILE A 26 -11.66 1.34 -9.06
N GLU A 27 -11.50 0.44 -10.01
CA GLU A 27 -12.60 -0.28 -10.64
C GLU A 27 -12.17 -1.72 -10.99
N ASN A 28 -13.01 -2.70 -10.63
CA ASN A 28 -12.82 -4.12 -10.99
C ASN A 28 -11.41 -4.67 -10.69
N ASN A 29 -10.89 -4.45 -9.48
CA ASN A 29 -9.53 -4.84 -9.03
C ASN A 29 -8.38 -4.19 -9.82
N ASN A 30 -8.66 -3.11 -10.56
CA ASN A 30 -7.65 -2.31 -11.22
C ASN A 30 -7.65 -0.91 -10.61
N LEU A 31 -6.46 -0.35 -10.51
CA LEU A 31 -6.22 1.03 -10.17
C LEU A 31 -5.92 1.79 -11.45
N TYR A 32 -6.71 2.83 -11.70
CA TYR A 32 -6.56 3.77 -12.79
C TYR A 32 -6.02 5.08 -12.24
N PHE A 33 -5.07 5.70 -12.94
CA PHE A 33 -4.52 6.97 -12.52
C PHE A 33 -4.11 7.85 -13.71
N ASP A 34 -4.29 9.16 -13.54
CA ASP A 34 -3.95 10.20 -14.50
C ASP A 34 -2.72 10.99 -14.02
N MET A 35 -1.89 11.38 -14.99
CA MET A 35 -0.64 12.14 -14.81
C MET A 35 -0.64 13.42 -15.66
N GLY A 36 -1.81 13.86 -16.14
CA GLY A 36 -1.93 14.97 -17.10
C GLY A 36 -1.47 14.60 -18.51
N LEU A 37 -1.49 13.31 -18.84
CA LEU A 37 -1.09 12.78 -20.16
C LEU A 37 -2.33 12.34 -20.96
N PRO A 38 -2.22 12.19 -22.30
CA PRO A 38 -3.35 11.82 -23.14
C PRO A 38 -3.99 10.46 -22.82
N LEU A 39 -3.33 9.62 -22.00
CA LEU A 39 -3.76 8.26 -21.70
C LEU A 39 -3.71 7.98 -20.20
N ILE A 40 -4.86 7.57 -19.66
CA ILE A 40 -5.01 7.04 -18.30
C ILE A 40 -4.20 5.75 -18.17
N GLN A 41 -3.40 5.65 -17.11
CA GLN A 41 -2.65 4.45 -16.80
C GLN A 41 -3.49 3.48 -15.97
N ARG A 42 -3.16 2.19 -16.08
CA ARG A 42 -3.87 1.12 -15.40
C ARG A 42 -2.88 0.12 -14.83
N ILE A 43 -3.12 -0.29 -13.59
CA ILE A 43 -2.39 -1.39 -12.96
C ILE A 43 -3.35 -2.29 -12.18
N ASN A 44 -3.06 -3.59 -12.10
CA ASN A 44 -3.80 -4.49 -11.23
C ASN A 44 -3.49 -4.19 -9.74
N LEU A 45 -4.47 -4.28 -8.85
CA LEU A 45 -4.27 -3.98 -7.43
C LEU A 45 -3.26 -4.89 -6.73
N TYR A 46 -3.15 -6.16 -7.11
CA TYR A 46 -2.13 -7.07 -6.57
C TYR A 46 -0.73 -6.64 -6.99
N GLU A 47 -0.57 -6.23 -8.26
CA GLU A 47 0.70 -5.73 -8.77
C GLU A 47 1.08 -4.41 -8.11
N PHE A 48 0.11 -3.52 -7.90
CA PHE A 48 0.34 -2.29 -7.14
C PHE A 48 0.75 -2.58 -5.69
N ALA A 49 0.07 -3.49 -4.99
CA ALA A 49 0.44 -3.89 -3.63
C ALA A 49 1.86 -4.47 -3.55
N PHE A 50 2.29 -5.22 -4.57
CA PHE A 50 3.66 -5.70 -4.67
C PHE A 50 4.66 -4.53 -4.81
N LYS A 51 4.40 -3.58 -5.72
CA LYS A 51 5.25 -2.38 -5.88
C LYS A 51 5.30 -1.52 -4.61
N CYS A 52 4.22 -1.47 -3.83
CA CYS A 52 4.22 -0.82 -2.51
C CYS A 52 5.20 -1.50 -1.54
N LYS A 53 5.30 -2.84 -1.54
CA LYS A 53 6.30 -3.55 -0.73
C LYS A 53 7.73 -3.23 -1.19
N GLU A 54 7.97 -3.17 -2.50
CA GLU A 54 9.29 -2.79 -3.05
C GLU A 54 9.66 -1.35 -2.68
N TRP A 55 8.69 -0.43 -2.71
CA TRP A 55 8.87 0.95 -2.28
C TRP A 55 9.16 1.03 -0.77
N ALA A 56 8.40 0.32 0.06
CA ALA A 56 8.59 0.27 1.51
C ALA A 56 10.00 -0.25 1.86
N LEU A 57 10.50 -1.26 1.13
CA LEU A 57 11.84 -1.79 1.32
C LEU A 57 12.92 -0.73 1.06
N LYS A 58 12.75 0.11 0.03
CA LYS A 58 13.64 1.25 -0.24
C LYS A 58 13.58 2.34 0.83
N LYS A 59 12.51 2.35 1.64
CA LYS A 59 12.34 3.21 2.82
C LYS A 59 12.79 2.52 4.12
N GLU A 60 13.47 1.38 4.00
CA GLU A 60 13.98 0.59 5.14
C GLU A 60 12.86 -0.02 6.01
N PHE A 61 11.72 -0.32 5.40
CA PHE A 61 10.62 -1.07 6.00
C PHE A 61 10.39 -2.40 5.27
N ILE A 62 10.16 -3.50 5.98
CA ILE A 62 9.53 -4.69 5.37
C ILE A 62 8.06 -4.67 5.75
N VAL A 63 7.23 -4.91 4.73
CA VAL A 63 5.79 -5.13 4.87
C VAL A 63 5.50 -6.60 4.63
N HIS A 64 5.23 -7.34 5.70
CA HIS A 64 4.76 -8.72 5.64
C HIS A 64 3.24 -8.75 5.71
N SER A 65 2.61 -9.73 5.08
CA SER A 65 1.17 -9.93 5.16
C SER A 65 0.83 -11.40 5.34
N SER A 66 -0.24 -11.66 6.09
CA SER A 66 -0.71 -13.02 6.36
C SER A 66 -2.23 -13.03 6.59
N PRO A 67 -2.93 -14.11 6.19
CA PRO A 67 -4.29 -14.33 6.67
C PRO A 67 -4.27 -14.51 8.20
N THR A 68 -5.30 -14.03 8.88
CA THR A 68 -5.48 -14.29 10.31
C THR A 68 -6.35 -15.53 10.53
N GLN A 69 -6.48 -15.97 11.79
CA GLN A 69 -7.46 -17.03 12.14
C GLN A 69 -8.92 -16.58 11.96
N LYS A 70 -9.17 -15.30 11.68
CA LYS A 70 -10.49 -14.72 11.35
C LYS A 70 -10.60 -14.50 9.83
N ILE A 71 -11.73 -13.95 9.37
CA ILE A 71 -12.01 -13.58 7.96
C ILE A 71 -11.16 -12.36 7.51
N GLU A 72 -10.16 -11.94 8.30
CA GLU A 72 -9.36 -10.74 8.06
C GLU A 72 -7.92 -11.12 7.68
N CYS A 73 -7.28 -10.24 6.92
CA CYS A 73 -5.85 -10.27 6.63
C CYS A 73 -5.13 -9.21 7.48
N THR A 74 -3.88 -9.49 7.85
CA THR A 74 -3.01 -8.56 8.55
C THR A 74 -1.80 -8.22 7.68
N ALA A 75 -1.35 -6.98 7.76
CA ALA A 75 -0.02 -6.57 7.31
C ALA A 75 0.77 -6.00 8.48
N ILE A 76 2.07 -6.26 8.53
CA ILE A 76 3.00 -5.75 9.54
C ILE A 76 4.03 -4.89 8.82
N ALA A 77 4.12 -3.62 9.18
CA ALA A 77 5.21 -2.74 8.77
C ALA A 77 6.29 -2.71 9.87
N GLN A 78 7.52 -3.10 9.52
CA GLN A 78 8.65 -3.14 10.43
C GLN A 78 9.84 -2.35 9.85
N ASN A 79 10.35 -1.38 10.60
CA ASN A 79 11.56 -0.62 10.23
C ASN A 79 12.84 -1.34 10.71
N PHE A 80 13.90 -1.42 9.89
CA PHE A 80 15.17 -2.08 10.29
C PHE A 80 16.09 -1.23 11.15
N ASN A 81 15.99 0.10 11.05
CA ASN A 81 16.88 1.03 11.74
C ASN A 81 16.45 1.31 13.18
N MET A 82 15.24 0.92 13.57
CA MET A 82 14.81 0.98 14.97
C MET A 82 15.38 -0.22 15.73
N ASN A 83 16.47 0.00 16.47
CA ASN A 83 17.14 -0.97 17.33
C ASN A 83 16.14 -1.82 18.14
N HIS A 84 15.96 -3.09 17.71
CA HIS A 84 15.56 -4.32 18.41
C HIS A 84 14.61 -4.30 19.61
N SER A 85 13.80 -3.26 19.81
CA SER A 85 12.67 -3.34 20.71
C SER A 85 11.45 -3.77 19.91
N TYR A 86 10.69 -4.74 20.43
CA TYR A 86 9.43 -5.26 19.88
C TYR A 86 8.37 -4.17 19.57
N TYR A 87 8.65 -2.90 19.88
CA TYR A 87 7.80 -1.72 19.69
C TYR A 87 7.87 -1.11 18.27
N GLY A 88 8.72 -1.61 17.37
CA GLY A 88 8.87 -1.07 16.00
C GLY A 88 7.91 -1.64 14.94
N GLN A 89 6.94 -2.47 15.33
CA GLN A 89 6.02 -3.15 14.41
C GLN A 89 4.61 -2.56 14.49
N ASN A 90 4.11 -2.03 13.38
CA ASN A 90 2.73 -1.58 13.26
C ASN A 90 1.91 -2.62 12.50
N GLN A 91 0.76 -3.01 13.06
CA GLN A 91 -0.12 -4.02 12.49
C GLN A 91 -1.37 -3.38 11.89
N PHE A 92 -1.73 -3.81 10.69
CA PHE A 92 -2.85 -3.26 9.92
C PHE A 92 -3.78 -4.38 9.51
N TYR A 93 -5.07 -4.24 9.81
CA TYR A 93 -6.09 -5.26 9.54
C TYR A 93 -7.02 -4.80 8.42
N ALA A 94 -7.39 -5.73 7.55
CA ALA A 94 -8.35 -5.51 6.46
C ALA A 94 -9.01 -6.80 5.99
N LEU A 95 -10.00 -6.71 5.10
CA LEU A 95 -10.70 -7.90 4.59
C LEU A 95 -9.86 -8.66 3.56
N THR A 96 -8.98 -7.96 2.85
CA THR A 96 -8.08 -8.55 1.85
C THR A 96 -6.63 -8.24 2.17
N GLU A 97 -5.73 -9.09 1.67
CA GLU A 97 -4.29 -8.89 1.81
C GLU A 97 -3.84 -7.56 1.18
N ILE A 98 -4.37 -7.23 0.00
CA ILE A 98 -4.12 -5.98 -0.71
C ILE A 98 -4.43 -4.77 0.18
N GLU A 99 -5.63 -4.75 0.76
CA GLU A 99 -6.06 -3.63 1.60
C GLU A 99 -5.14 -3.47 2.82
N ALA A 100 -4.74 -4.59 3.45
CA ALA A 100 -3.85 -4.54 4.61
C ALA A 100 -2.46 -3.99 4.24
N ILE A 101 -1.89 -4.46 3.11
CA ILE A 101 -0.60 -3.98 2.60
C ILE A 101 -0.66 -2.49 2.29
N ILE A 102 -1.71 -2.04 1.60
CA ILE A 102 -1.86 -0.63 1.22
C ILE A 102 -1.98 0.24 2.46
N LYS A 103 -2.81 -0.14 3.45
CA LYS A 103 -2.90 0.59 4.73
C LYS A 103 -1.55 0.72 5.43
N ALA A 104 -0.76 -0.35 5.44
CA ALA A 104 0.58 -0.32 6.00
C ALA A 104 1.49 0.67 5.26
N CYS A 105 1.41 0.73 3.93
CA CYS A 105 2.23 1.62 3.12
C CYS A 105 1.79 3.10 3.21
N GLU A 106 0.49 3.38 3.33
CA GLU A 106 -0.03 4.72 3.65
C GLU A 106 0.52 5.21 5.00
N TRP A 107 0.50 4.34 6.03
CA TRP A 107 1.07 4.68 7.33
C TRP A 107 2.58 4.96 7.24
N ILE A 108 3.34 4.13 6.49
CA ILE A 108 4.77 4.39 6.26
C ILE A 108 4.95 5.76 5.59
N LEU A 109 4.14 6.11 4.60
CA LEU A 109 4.23 7.39 3.91
C LEU A 109 4.00 8.57 4.85
N GLU A 110 3.04 8.46 5.78
CA GLU A 110 2.74 9.49 6.78
C GLU A 110 3.85 9.65 7.82
N ASN A 111 4.55 8.56 8.16
CA ASN A 111 5.51 8.52 9.27
C ASN A 111 6.99 8.48 8.83
N SER A 112 7.27 8.51 7.52
CA SER A 112 8.63 8.53 6.94
C SER A 112 9.03 9.88 6.34
N LYS A 113 8.25 10.94 6.60
CA LYS A 113 8.55 12.31 6.20
C LYS A 113 9.38 13.05 7.25
#